data_AF-A0A1Q2CGM1-F1
#
_entry.id   AF-A0A1Q2CGM1-F1
#
_cell.length_a   1.000
_cell.length_b   1.000
_cell.length_c   1.000
_cell.angle_alpha   90.00
_cell.angle_beta   90.00
_cell.angle_gamma   90.00
#
_symmetry.space_group_name_H-M   'P 1'
#
loop_
_entity.id
_entity.type
_entity.pdbx_description
1 polymer ?
#
loop_
_entity_poly.entity_id
_entity_poly.type
_entity_poly.pdbx_seq_one_letter_code
_entity_poly.pdbx_strand_id
1 'polypeptide(L)'
;MCSYCGCDSITVIGRFMEEHVEIINACGDLRHAVADGGDVPGAAAALGALLGPHTASEEVGLFAVMKRRDEFTDHVSTLCGEHRSLDELLAAIADGEHELMESFEKALRDHIHKEDNGLFPAAAMGLDGEEWIEIDQVTHDHDHATGTVHHH
;
A
#
# COMPACT_ATOMS: atom_id res chain seq x y z
N MET A 1 -11.37 -6.79 6.00
CA MET A 1 -12.59 -6.09 5.58
C MET A 1 -13.40 -5.67 6.81
N CYS A 2 -13.20 -4.44 7.26
CA CYS A 2 -13.97 -3.86 8.36
C CYS A 2 -15.25 -3.25 7.80
N SER A 3 -16.37 -3.99 7.82
CA SER A 3 -17.65 -3.57 7.25
C SER A 3 -18.39 -2.48 8.06
N TYR A 4 -17.75 -1.84 9.04
CA TYR A 4 -18.44 -1.00 10.02
C TYR A 4 -18.37 0.51 9.70
N CYS A 5 -17.42 0.94 8.87
CA CYS A 5 -17.23 2.35 8.50
C CYS A 5 -17.72 2.69 7.08
N GLY A 6 -17.96 1.71 6.20
CA GLY A 6 -18.43 1.93 4.82
C GLY A 6 -17.44 2.68 3.91
N CYS A 7 -16.19 2.84 4.34
CA CYS A 7 -15.16 3.55 3.56
C CYS A 7 -14.75 2.81 2.29
N ASP A 8 -15.03 1.51 2.19
CA ASP A 8 -14.89 0.70 0.99
C ASP A 8 -15.79 1.19 -0.17
N SER A 9 -16.84 1.94 0.13
CA SER A 9 -17.69 2.58 -0.90
C SER A 9 -17.07 3.84 -1.52
N ILE A 10 -15.98 4.37 -0.97
CA ILE A 10 -15.20 5.46 -1.55
C ILE A 10 -14.23 4.85 -2.57
N THR A 11 -14.34 5.24 -3.83
CA THR A 11 -13.67 4.60 -4.97
C THR A 11 -12.18 4.34 -4.74
N VAL A 12 -11.41 5.35 -4.31
CA VAL A 12 -9.96 5.21 -4.11
C VAL A 12 -9.61 4.32 -2.91
N ILE A 13 -10.33 4.44 -1.78
CA ILE A 13 -10.11 3.57 -0.61
C ILE A 13 -10.48 2.13 -0.95
N GLY A 14 -11.63 1.92 -1.60
CA GLY A 14 -12.08 0.59 -2.02
C GLY A 14 -11.03 -0.10 -2.89
N ARG A 15 -10.47 0.63 -3.87
CA ARG A 15 -9.36 0.15 -4.69
C ARG A 15 -8.13 -0.22 -3.86
N PHE A 16 -7.64 0.68 -3.00
CA PHE A 16 -6.45 0.39 -2.18
C PHE A 16 -6.64 -0.85 -1.29
N MET A 17 -7.84 -1.03 -0.73
CA MET A 17 -8.17 -2.23 0.05
C MET A 17 -8.21 -3.51 -0.80
N GLU A 18 -8.63 -3.43 -2.07
CA GLU A 18 -8.57 -4.56 -3.01
C GLU A 18 -7.10 -4.89 -3.37
N GLU A 19 -6.30 -3.87 -3.67
CA GLU A 19 -4.85 -4.01 -3.93
C GLU A 19 -4.11 -4.61 -2.72
N HIS A 20 -4.47 -4.24 -1.49
CA HIS A 20 -3.95 -4.87 -0.27
C HIS A 20 -4.17 -6.38 -0.26
N VAL A 21 -5.32 -6.88 -0.73
CA VAL A 21 -5.58 -8.32 -0.81
C VAL A 21 -4.65 -8.98 -1.82
N GLU A 22 -4.42 -8.36 -2.97
CA GLU A 22 -3.50 -8.88 -3.99
C GLU A 22 -2.05 -8.91 -3.51
N ILE A 23 -1.59 -7.82 -2.89
CA ILE A 23 -0.27 -7.69 -2.26
C ILE A 23 -0.07 -8.78 -1.19
N ILE A 24 -1.09 -9.01 -0.36
CA ILE A 24 -1.10 -10.06 0.66
C ILE A 24 -0.95 -11.45 0.06
N ASN A 25 -1.64 -11.73 -1.05
CA ASN A 25 -1.56 -13.02 -1.73
C ASN A 25 -0.17 -13.23 -2.35
N ALA A 26 0.35 -12.23 -3.04
CA ALA A 26 1.70 -12.25 -3.61
C ALA A 26 2.80 -12.39 -2.53
N CYS A 27 2.61 -11.79 -1.35
CA CYS A 27 3.50 -12.03 -0.20
C CYS A 27 3.46 -13.48 0.27
N GLY A 28 2.31 -14.14 0.21
CA GLY A 28 2.17 -15.58 0.46
C GLY A 28 2.96 -16.42 -0.54
N ASP A 29 2.90 -16.06 -1.83
CA ASP A 29 3.66 -16.73 -2.88
C ASP A 29 5.17 -16.55 -2.70
N LEU A 30 5.63 -15.35 -2.33
CA LEU A 30 7.03 -15.09 -1.98
C LEU A 30 7.48 -15.95 -0.79
N ARG A 31 6.65 -16.03 0.26
CA ARG A 31 6.93 -16.88 1.43
C ARG A 31 7.08 -18.36 1.04
N HIS A 32 6.21 -18.87 0.16
CA HIS A 32 6.31 -20.24 -0.34
C HIS A 32 7.59 -20.45 -1.16
N ALA A 33 7.93 -19.50 -2.04
CA ALA A 33 9.19 -19.56 -2.80
C ALA A 33 10.42 -19.61 -1.89
N VAL A 34 10.44 -18.81 -0.81
CA VAL A 34 11.52 -18.84 0.18
C VAL A 34 11.59 -20.18 0.93
N ALA A 35 10.46 -20.71 1.37
CA ALA A 35 10.40 -21.95 2.17
C ALA A 35 10.76 -23.20 1.35
N ASP A 36 10.32 -23.27 0.10
CA ASP A 36 10.46 -24.45 -0.74
C ASP A 36 11.69 -24.38 -1.67
N GLY A 37 12.44 -23.28 -1.65
CA GLY A 37 13.59 -23.05 -2.54
C GLY A 37 13.19 -22.82 -4.00
N GLY A 38 12.06 -22.14 -4.20
CA GLY A 38 11.52 -21.76 -5.51
C GLY A 38 12.20 -20.54 -6.13
N ASP A 39 11.54 -19.92 -7.11
CA ASP A 39 12.01 -18.70 -7.76
C ASP A 39 11.71 -17.46 -6.90
N VAL A 40 12.55 -17.24 -5.88
CA VAL A 40 12.44 -16.09 -4.97
C VAL A 40 12.57 -14.76 -5.72
N PRO A 41 13.54 -14.54 -6.62
CA PRO A 41 13.63 -13.29 -7.38
C PRO A 41 12.38 -13.02 -8.23
N GLY A 42 11.83 -14.04 -8.88
CA GLY A 42 10.60 -13.93 -9.66
C GLY A 42 9.38 -13.58 -8.80
N ALA A 43 9.21 -14.23 -7.65
CA ALA A 43 8.13 -13.93 -6.72
C ALA A 43 8.26 -12.54 -6.08
N ALA A 44 9.48 -12.12 -5.74
CA ALA A 44 9.74 -10.79 -5.20
C ALA A 44 9.46 -9.70 -6.23
N ALA A 45 9.83 -9.92 -7.51
CA ALA A 45 9.50 -9.01 -8.60
C ALA A 45 7.99 -8.90 -8.83
N ALA A 46 7.25 -10.01 -8.74
CA ALA A 46 5.79 -10.00 -8.86
C ALA A 46 5.12 -9.22 -7.72
N LEU A 47 5.59 -9.39 -6.48
CA LEU A 47 5.11 -8.61 -5.35
C LEU A 47 5.45 -7.12 -5.48
N GLY A 48 6.68 -6.78 -5.87
CA GLY A 48 7.11 -5.40 -6.07
C GLY A 48 6.32 -4.68 -7.19
N ALA A 49 5.90 -5.40 -8.22
CA ALA A 49 5.04 -4.88 -9.28
C ALA A 49 3.62 -4.51 -8.80
N LEU A 50 3.19 -5.01 -7.64
CA LEU A 50 1.93 -4.62 -7.00
C LEU A 50 2.17 -3.53 -5.94
N LEU A 51 3.13 -3.75 -5.04
CA LEU A 51 3.39 -2.89 -3.89
C LEU A 51 3.91 -1.50 -4.30
N GLY A 52 4.79 -1.42 -5.30
CA GLY A 52 5.37 -0.14 -5.74
C GLY A 52 4.32 0.84 -6.29
N PRO A 53 3.53 0.46 -7.31
CA PRO A 53 2.47 1.32 -7.83
C PRO A 53 1.41 1.70 -6.79
N HIS A 54 1.03 0.76 -5.92
CA HIS A 54 0.09 0.99 -4.83
C HIS A 54 0.57 2.11 -3.89
N THR A 55 1.75 1.95 -3.29
CA THR A 55 2.32 2.92 -2.34
C THR A 55 2.58 4.29 -2.97
N ALA A 56 2.97 4.33 -4.25
CA ALA A 56 3.13 5.59 -4.98
C ALA A 56 1.78 6.34 -5.17
N SER A 57 0.71 5.60 -5.45
CA SER A 57 -0.65 6.14 -5.59
C SER A 57 -1.13 6.77 -4.28
N GLU A 58 -0.91 6.07 -3.16
CA GLU A 58 -1.25 6.56 -1.83
C GLU A 58 -0.49 7.84 -1.48
N GLU A 59 0.82 7.86 -1.72
CA GLU A 59 1.70 8.99 -1.41
C GLU A 59 1.33 10.27 -2.19
N VAL A 60 1.02 10.14 -3.48
CA VAL A 60 0.64 11.28 -4.33
C VAL A 60 -0.78 11.76 -4.04
N GLY A 61 -1.70 10.84 -3.75
CA GLY A 61 -3.10 11.12 -3.49
C GLY A 61 -3.42 11.33 -2.02
N LEU A 62 -3.97 10.27 -1.41
CA LEU A 62 -4.58 10.32 -0.09
C LEU A 62 -3.61 10.86 0.98
N PHE A 63 -2.37 10.41 0.98
CA PHE A 63 -1.40 10.78 2.01
C PHE A 63 -0.99 12.25 1.88
N ALA A 64 -0.82 12.76 0.66
CA ALA A 64 -0.50 14.16 0.43
C ALA A 64 -1.56 15.11 1.01
N VAL A 65 -2.84 14.76 0.87
CA VAL A 65 -3.95 15.54 1.43
C VAL A 65 -4.07 15.34 2.94
N MET A 66 -3.98 14.10 3.44
CA MET A 66 -4.04 13.82 4.88
C MET A 66 -2.90 14.50 5.65
N LYS A 67 -1.70 14.57 5.06
CA LYS A 67 -0.52 15.21 5.68
C LYS A 67 -0.68 16.71 5.95
N ARG A 68 -1.64 17.39 5.30
CA ARG A 68 -1.97 18.81 5.53
C ARG A 68 -2.59 19.05 6.91
N ARG A 69 -3.11 18.00 7.55
CA ARG A 69 -3.68 18.05 8.90
C ARG A 69 -2.58 17.76 9.91
N ASP A 70 -2.34 18.70 10.83
CA ASP A 70 -1.28 18.59 11.85
C ASP A 70 -1.33 17.27 12.65
N GLU A 71 -2.53 16.76 12.92
CA GLU A 71 -2.73 15.52 13.66
C GLU A 71 -2.26 14.25 12.92
N PHE A 72 -2.16 14.32 11.58
CA PHE A 72 -1.78 13.18 10.74
C PHE A 72 -0.39 13.34 10.11
N THR A 73 0.25 14.51 10.19
CA THR A 73 1.53 14.78 9.52
C THR A 73 2.63 13.77 9.89
N ASP A 74 2.81 13.49 11.18
CA ASP A 74 3.83 12.54 11.66
C ASP A 74 3.45 11.09 11.34
N HIS A 75 2.15 10.76 11.42
CA HIS A 75 1.65 9.43 11.13
C HIS A 75 1.84 9.08 9.65
N VAL A 76 1.44 9.97 8.74
CA VAL A 76 1.65 9.81 7.29
C VAL A 76 3.15 9.74 6.97
N SER A 77 3.98 10.57 7.59
CA SER A 77 5.43 10.52 7.37
C SER A 77 6.05 9.19 7.82
N THR A 78 5.46 8.55 8.83
CA THR A 78 5.85 7.20 9.26
C THR A 78 5.46 6.16 8.21
N LEU A 79 4.23 6.20 7.67
CA LEU A 79 3.76 5.27 6.63
C LEU A 79 4.62 5.35 5.36
N CYS A 80 4.93 6.55 4.86
CA CYS A 80 5.88 6.69 3.73
C CYS A 80 7.29 6.15 4.06
N GLY A 81 7.68 6.16 5.33
CA GLY A 81 8.94 5.53 5.78
C GLY A 81 8.87 4.01 5.80
N GLU A 82 7.70 3.46 6.12
CA GLU A 82 7.44 2.03 6.05
C GLU A 82 7.45 1.53 4.60
N HIS A 83 6.92 2.28 3.63
CA HIS A 83 7.05 1.96 2.19
C HIS A 83 8.50 1.71 1.79
N ARG A 84 9.40 2.66 2.10
CA ARG A 84 10.82 2.53 1.78
C ARG A 84 11.47 1.34 2.48
N SER A 85 11.09 1.09 3.73
CA SER A 85 11.60 -0.05 4.50
C SER A 85 11.14 -1.39 3.89
N LEU A 86 9.90 -1.46 3.38
CA LEU A 86 9.38 -2.62 2.68
C LEU A 86 10.12 -2.86 1.37
N ASP A 87 10.39 -1.82 0.58
CA ASP A 87 11.18 -1.94 -0.65
C ASP A 87 12.60 -2.46 -0.38
N GLU A 88 13.26 -1.94 0.64
CA GLU A 88 14.61 -2.38 1.05
C GLU A 88 14.61 -3.86 1.48
N LEU A 89 13.64 -4.27 2.30
CA LEU A 89 13.49 -5.67 2.72
C LEU A 89 13.18 -6.59 1.54
N LEU A 90 12.31 -6.17 0.62
CA LEU A 90 11.95 -6.96 -0.55
C LEU A 90 13.15 -7.15 -1.48
N ALA A 91 13.95 -6.11 -1.69
CA ALA A 91 15.18 -6.18 -2.46
C ALA A 91 16.21 -7.13 -1.82
N ALA A 92 16.39 -7.05 -0.50
CA ALA A 92 17.31 -7.93 0.23
C ALA A 92 16.87 -9.41 0.14
N ILE A 93 15.56 -9.69 0.25
CA ILE A 93 15.04 -11.06 0.06
C ILE A 93 15.29 -11.56 -1.37
N ALA A 94 15.07 -10.71 -2.38
CA ALA A 94 15.35 -11.06 -3.77
C ALA A 94 16.84 -11.37 -4.02
N ASP A 95 17.74 -10.72 -3.29
CA ASP A 95 19.19 -10.92 -3.34
C ASP A 95 19.69 -12.12 -2.50
N GLY A 96 18.79 -12.81 -1.80
CA GLY A 96 19.08 -14.07 -1.11
C GLY A 96 19.09 -13.99 0.42
N GLU A 97 18.79 -12.85 1.02
CA GLU A 97 18.63 -12.69 2.49
C GLU A 97 17.27 -13.23 2.96
N HIS A 98 17.03 -14.52 2.70
CA HIS A 98 15.76 -15.21 2.93
C HIS A 98 15.32 -15.21 4.40
N GLU A 99 16.24 -15.06 5.34
CA GLU A 99 15.95 -14.90 6.77
C GLU A 99 15.10 -13.66 7.08
N LEU A 100 15.09 -12.65 6.20
CA LEU A 100 14.31 -11.43 6.36
C LEU A 100 12.82 -11.63 6.04
N MET A 101 12.43 -12.78 5.47
CA MET A 101 11.05 -13.04 5.03
C MET A 101 10.02 -12.85 6.16
N GLU A 102 10.29 -13.33 7.37
CA GLU A 102 9.38 -13.16 8.52
C GLU A 102 9.25 -11.68 8.92
N SER A 103 10.35 -10.93 8.87
CA SER A 103 10.36 -9.50 9.19
C SER A 103 9.59 -8.69 8.15
N PHE A 104 9.79 -8.99 6.87
CA PHE A 104 9.06 -8.38 5.76
C PHE A 104 7.55 -8.64 5.86
N GLU A 105 7.14 -9.90 6.02
CA GLU A 105 5.71 -10.24 6.10
C GLU A 105 5.05 -9.52 7.29
N LYS A 106 5.71 -9.51 8.45
CA LYS A 106 5.18 -8.80 9.63
C LYS A 106 5.07 -7.30 9.36
N ALA A 107 6.10 -6.68 8.80
CA ALA A 107 6.09 -5.25 8.50
C ALA A 107 4.96 -4.90 7.52
N LEU A 108 4.78 -5.70 6.48
CA LEU A 108 3.72 -5.51 5.48
C LEU A 108 2.33 -5.61 6.11
N ARG A 109 2.10 -6.61 6.97
CA ARG A 109 0.80 -6.78 7.66
C ARG A 109 0.51 -5.65 8.64
N ASP A 110 1.52 -5.21 9.38
CA ASP A 110 1.37 -4.10 10.32
C ASP A 110 1.10 -2.78 9.60
N HIS A 111 1.74 -2.57 8.45
CA HIS A 111 1.56 -1.41 7.59
C HIS A 111 0.11 -1.34 7.04
N ILE A 112 -0.31 -2.39 6.32
CA ILE A 112 -1.69 -2.53 5.80
C ILE A 112 -2.72 -2.36 6.92
N HIS A 113 -2.45 -2.89 8.12
CA HIS A 113 -3.38 -2.74 9.25
C HIS A 113 -3.56 -1.27 9.69
N LYS A 114 -2.48 -0.47 9.69
CA LYS A 114 -2.53 0.96 10.06
C LYS A 114 -3.31 1.78 9.04
N GLU A 115 -3.25 1.42 7.76
CA GLU A 115 -4.08 2.03 6.73
C GLU A 115 -5.53 1.60 6.84
N ASP A 116 -5.80 0.30 6.64
CA ASP A 116 -7.15 -0.27 6.57
C ASP A 116 -8.01 0.05 7.80
N ASN A 117 -7.39 0.07 8.98
CA ASN A 117 -8.09 0.20 10.26
C ASN A 117 -7.73 1.48 11.01
N GLY A 118 -6.92 2.35 10.41
CA GLY A 118 -6.49 3.62 11.00
C GLY A 118 -6.70 4.77 10.03
N LEU A 119 -5.75 4.97 9.12
CA LEU A 119 -5.73 6.15 8.25
C LEU A 119 -6.94 6.21 7.30
N PHE A 120 -7.33 5.11 6.66
CA PHE A 120 -8.44 5.13 5.68
C PHE A 120 -9.80 5.43 6.34
N PRO A 121 -10.19 4.81 7.47
CA PRO A 121 -11.40 5.21 8.18
C PRO A 121 -11.35 6.66 8.68
N ALA A 122 -10.18 7.13 9.15
CA ALA A 122 -10.02 8.52 9.58
C ALA A 122 -10.22 9.51 8.42
N ALA A 123 -9.64 9.20 7.26
CA ALA A 123 -9.83 9.96 6.03
C ALA A 123 -11.31 10.00 5.61
N ALA A 124 -11.99 8.85 5.61
CA ALA A 124 -13.41 8.75 5.26
C ALA A 124 -14.32 9.61 6.16
N MET A 125 -13.95 9.81 7.43
CA MET A 125 -14.70 10.67 8.36
C MET A 125 -14.28 12.14 8.32
N GLY A 126 -13.04 12.43 7.92
CA GLY A 126 -12.40 13.73 8.11
C GLY A 126 -12.20 14.56 6.83
N LEU A 127 -12.29 13.95 5.65
CA LEU A 127 -12.16 14.63 4.36
C LEU A 127 -13.51 15.08 3.81
N ASP A 128 -13.53 16.26 3.19
CA ASP A 128 -14.70 16.77 2.49
C ASP A 128 -14.70 16.40 0.99
N GLY A 129 -15.78 16.78 0.28
CA GLY A 129 -15.95 16.43 -1.13
C GLY A 129 -14.94 17.09 -2.07
N GLU A 130 -14.45 18.29 -1.78
CA GLU A 130 -13.44 18.95 -2.63
C GLU A 130 -12.08 18.25 -2.47
N GLU A 131 -11.75 17.83 -1.25
CA GLU A 131 -10.55 17.05 -0.98
C GLU A 131 -10.60 15.67 -1.64
N TRP A 132 -11.75 14.99 -1.65
CA TRP A 132 -11.90 13.73 -2.38
C TRP A 132 -11.73 13.89 -3.89
N ILE A 133 -12.28 14.97 -4.47
CA ILE A 133 -12.07 15.28 -5.90
C ILE A 133 -10.59 15.53 -6.20
N GLU A 134 -9.89 16.24 -5.31
CA GLU A 134 -8.45 16.44 -5.45
C GLU A 134 -7.69 15.11 -5.44
N ILE A 135 -7.96 14.25 -4.45
CA ILE A 135 -7.31 12.94 -4.31
C ILE A 135 -7.55 12.08 -5.55
N ASP A 136 -8.80 11.96 -5.99
CA ASP A 136 -9.15 11.14 -7.16
C ASP A 136 -8.40 11.65 -8.40
N GLN A 137 -8.39 12.97 -8.63
CA GLN A 137 -7.74 13.56 -9.80
C GLN A 137 -6.22 13.34 -9.80
N VAL A 138 -5.53 13.62 -8.69
CA VAL A 138 -4.06 13.49 -8.66
C VAL A 138 -3.60 12.03 -8.70
N THR A 139 -4.38 11.13 -8.10
CA THR A 139 -4.11 9.69 -8.13
C THR A 139 -4.30 9.14 -9.54
N HIS A 140 -5.42 9.49 -10.19
CA HIS A 140 -5.73 9.12 -11.57
C HIS A 140 -4.68 9.63 -12.56
N ASP A 141 -4.29 10.91 -12.46
CA ASP A 141 -3.25 11.49 -13.32
C ASP A 141 -1.90 10.79 -13.12
N HIS A 142 -1.55 10.48 -11.87
CA HIS A 142 -0.33 9.73 -11.54
C HIS A 142 -0.34 8.35 -12.18
N ASP A 143 -1.40 7.58 -11.96
CA ASP A 143 -1.54 6.22 -12.45
C ASP A 143 -1.60 6.14 -13.97
N HIS A 144 -2.22 7.13 -14.62
CA HIS A 144 -2.15 7.26 -16.06
C HIS A 144 -0.74 7.50 -16.58
N ALA A 145 0.02 8.36 -15.90
CA ALA A 145 1.38 8.68 -16.31
C ALA A 145 2.35 7.51 -16.10
N THR A 146 2.13 6.68 -15.08
CA THR A 146 2.99 5.54 -14.73
C THR A 146 2.53 4.22 -15.34
N GLY A 147 1.31 4.16 -15.89
CA GLY A 147 0.75 2.96 -16.49
C GLY A 147 0.20 1.96 -15.46
N THR A 148 -0.01 2.38 -14.21
CA THR A 148 -0.74 1.61 -13.20
C THR A 148 -2.15 1.32 -13.70
N VAL A 149 -2.61 0.08 -13.60
CA VAL A 149 -3.97 -0.27 -14.01
C VAL A 149 -4.96 0.33 -13.02
N HIS A 150 -5.90 1.13 -13.52
CA HIS A 150 -6.95 1.75 -12.71
C HIS A 150 -8.20 2.00 -13.56
N HIS A 151 -9.31 2.31 -12.89
CA HIS A 151 -10.57 2.64 -13.54
C HIS A 151 -10.58 4.10 -14.04
N HIS A 152 -11.06 4.29 -15.27
CA HIS A 152 -11.32 5.60 -15.89
C HIS A 152 -12.73 6.09 -15.62
#